data_AF-A0A9X9LQ07-F1
#
_entry.id   AF-A0A9X9LQ07-F1
#
_cell.length_a   1.000
_cell.length_b   1.000
_cell.length_c   1.000
_cell.angle_alpha   90.00
_cell.angle_beta   90.00
_cell.angle_gamma   90.00
#
_symmetry.space_group_name_H-M   'P 1'
#
loop_
_entity.id
_entity.type
_entity.pdbx_description
1 polymer ?
#
loop_
_entity_poly.entity_id
_entity_poly.type
_entity_poly.pdbx_seq_one_letter_code
_entity_poly.pdbx_strand_id
1 'polypeptide(L)'
;MPLNPVLQSSLEEVELLYEFLLAELDISPDLQISIKDEELASLRKASDFRTVCNDVIPKRIPDIRRLSASLSSHPGVLKKEDFERTALTLAYTAYRTALSQGHQKDIWAESLRS
;
A
#
# COMPACT_ATOMS: atom_id res chain seq x y z
N MET A 1 18.61 -6.79 -5.86
CA MET A 1 17.31 -6.10 -6.04
C MET A 1 16.52 -6.34 -4.77
N PRO A 2 15.81 -5.35 -4.19
CA PRO A 2 14.77 -5.72 -3.26
C PRO A 2 13.73 -6.49 -4.10
N LEU A 3 13.39 -7.69 -3.66
CA LEU A 3 12.22 -8.41 -4.15
C LEU A 3 11.03 -7.49 -3.86
N ASN A 4 10.29 -7.07 -4.88
CA ASN A 4 8.93 -6.58 -4.66
C ASN A 4 8.04 -7.82 -4.67
N PRO A 5 7.71 -8.41 -3.51
CA PRO A 5 6.76 -9.52 -3.49
C PRO A 5 5.45 -9.08 -4.12
N VAL A 6 4.94 -9.91 -5.02
CA VAL A 6 3.61 -9.76 -5.60
C VAL A 6 2.62 -10.39 -4.61
N LEU A 7 1.54 -9.69 -4.30
CA LEU A 7 0.55 -10.15 -3.32
C LEU A 7 -0.29 -11.31 -3.84
N GLN A 8 -0.56 -11.31 -5.15
CA GLN A 8 -1.41 -12.30 -5.78
C GLN A 8 -0.85 -12.77 -7.11
N SER A 9 -1.05 -14.04 -7.42
CA SER A 9 -0.63 -14.72 -8.64
C SER A 9 -1.66 -15.74 -9.11
N SER A 10 -2.66 -16.04 -8.26
CA SER A 10 -3.80 -16.92 -8.54
C SER A 10 -5.11 -16.30 -8.02
N LEU A 11 -6.24 -16.90 -8.39
CA LEU A 11 -7.56 -16.46 -7.91
C LEU A 11 -7.69 -16.63 -6.39
N GLU A 12 -7.18 -17.73 -5.86
CA GLU A 12 -7.21 -18.03 -4.42
C GLU A 12 -6.45 -16.96 -3.61
N GLU A 13 -5.33 -16.46 -4.15
CA GLU A 13 -4.58 -15.37 -3.50
C GLU A 13 -5.31 -14.02 -3.59
N VAL A 14 -6.11 -13.79 -4.64
CA VAL A 14 -6.96 -12.60 -4.76
C VAL A 14 -8.10 -12.65 -3.74
N GLU A 15 -8.77 -13.80 -3.61
CA GLU A 15 -9.84 -14.01 -2.63
C GLU A 15 -9.32 -13.83 -1.21
N LEU A 16 -8.16 -14.41 -0.89
CA LEU A 16 -7.53 -14.24 0.42
C LEU A 16 -7.12 -12.78 0.70
N LEU A 17 -6.58 -12.07 -0.30
CA LEU A 17 -6.27 -10.64 -0.15
C LEU A 17 -7.54 -9.83 0.14
N TYR A 18 -8.65 -10.18 -0.50
CA TYR A 18 -9.94 -9.54 -0.24
C TYR A 18 -10.41 -9.81 1.20
N GLU A 19 -10.27 -11.04 1.69
CA GLU A 19 -10.56 -11.39 3.09
C GLU A 19 -9.71 -10.58 4.07
N PHE A 20 -8.41 -10.42 3.82
CA PHE A 20 -7.53 -9.58 4.65
C PHE A 20 -8.01 -8.12 4.74
N LEU A 21 -8.48 -7.56 3.62
CA LEU A 21 -9.00 -6.19 3.59
C LEU A 21 -10.36 -6.06 4.29
N LEU A 22 -11.19 -7.11 4.25
CA LEU A 22 -12.48 -7.15 4.94
C LEU A 22 -12.36 -7.35 6.45
N ALA A 23 -11.34 -8.08 6.91
CA ALA A 23 -11.11 -8.45 8.30
C ALA A 23 -10.65 -7.30 9.22
N GLU A 24 -10.83 -6.06 8.76
CA GLU A 24 -10.30 -4.83 9.33
C GLU A 24 -8.76 -4.80 9.45
N LEU A 25 -8.19 -3.70 8.95
CA LEU A 25 -6.77 -3.41 9.15
C LEU A 25 -6.60 -2.53 10.38
N ASP A 26 -5.56 -2.81 11.16
CA ASP A 26 -5.03 -1.87 12.15
C ASP A 26 -3.86 -1.10 11.54
N ILE A 27 -3.85 0.21 11.76
CA ILE A 27 -2.76 1.09 11.35
C ILE A 27 -2.28 1.82 12.60
N SER A 28 -1.12 1.41 13.08
CA SER A 28 -0.53 1.91 14.32
C SER A 28 -0.05 3.38 14.20
N PRO A 29 0.28 4.06 15.31
CA PRO A 29 0.83 5.42 15.28
C PRO A 29 2.14 5.56 14.49
N ASP A 30 2.95 4.49 14.43
CA ASP A 30 4.15 4.37 13.61
C ASP A 30 3.86 3.91 12.17
N LEU A 31 2.58 3.86 11.78
CA LEU A 31 2.07 3.61 10.44
C LEU A 31 2.31 2.19 9.93
N GLN A 32 2.53 1.25 10.86
CA GLN A 32 2.57 -0.18 10.57
C GLN A 32 1.15 -0.69 10.36
N ILE A 33 0.97 -1.47 9.31
CA ILE A 33 -0.28 -2.09 8.93
C ILE A 33 -0.26 -3.55 9.38
N SER A 34 -1.31 -3.96 10.08
CA SER A 34 -1.58 -5.35 10.48
C SER A 34 -3.03 -5.72 10.22
N ILE A 35 -3.30 -7.01 10.09
CA ILE A 35 -4.65 -7.56 10.06
C ILE A 35 -5.10 -7.75 11.52
N LYS A 36 -6.31 -7.31 11.87
CA LYS A 36 -6.82 -7.44 13.24
C LYS A 36 -7.24 -8.87 13.59
N ASP A 37 -7.82 -9.56 12.63
CA ASP A 37 -8.24 -10.96 12.80
C ASP A 37 -7.03 -11.87 13.04
N GLU A 38 -6.98 -12.51 14.21
CA GLU A 38 -5.85 -13.34 14.63
C GLU A 38 -5.68 -14.61 13.78
N GLU A 39 -6.79 -15.19 13.30
CA GLU A 39 -6.77 -16.38 12.45
C GLU A 39 -6.14 -16.02 11.11
N LEU A 40 -6.63 -14.96 10.46
CA LEU A 40 -6.10 -14.47 9.19
C LEU A 40 -4.66 -13.96 9.33
N ALA A 41 -4.33 -13.27 10.44
CA ALA A 41 -2.99 -12.77 10.70
C ALA A 41 -1.96 -13.90 10.89
N SER A 42 -2.39 -15.10 11.30
CA SER A 42 -1.52 -16.27 11.47
C SER A 42 -1.11 -16.92 10.15
N LEU A 43 -1.81 -16.62 9.05
CA LEU A 43 -1.54 -17.20 7.75
C LEU A 43 -0.18 -16.75 7.21
N ARG A 44 0.55 -17.66 6.55
CA ARG A 44 1.83 -17.33 5.91
C ARG A 44 1.69 -16.16 4.93
N LYS A 45 0.58 -16.09 4.20
CA LYS A 45 0.30 -15.00 3.24
C LYS A 45 0.03 -13.65 3.91
N ALA A 46 -0.43 -13.64 5.16
CA ALA A 46 -0.52 -12.39 5.92
C ALA A 46 0.87 -11.78 6.21
N SER A 47 1.91 -12.61 6.34
CA SER A 47 3.30 -12.12 6.44
C SER A 47 3.75 -11.41 5.17
N ASP A 48 3.45 -11.99 4.00
CA ASP A 48 3.78 -11.37 2.70
C ASP A 48 3.02 -10.04 2.54
N PHE A 49 1.72 -10.04 2.86
CA PHE A 49 0.90 -8.82 2.87
C PHE A 49 1.48 -7.72 3.76
N ARG A 50 1.83 -8.05 5.01
CA ARG A 50 2.46 -7.10 5.95
C ARG A 50 3.78 -6.58 5.42
N THR A 51 4.61 -7.44 4.82
CA THR A 51 5.89 -7.03 4.23
C THR A 51 5.67 -6.01 3.12
N VAL A 52 4.74 -6.27 2.19
CA VAL A 52 4.40 -5.29 1.14
C VAL A 52 3.90 -4.00 1.76
N CYS A 53 2.93 -4.10 2.68
CA CYS A 53 2.29 -2.94 3.27
C CYS A 53 3.25 -2.03 4.05
N ASN A 54 4.27 -2.59 4.69
CA ASN A 54 5.14 -1.88 5.62
C ASN A 54 6.52 -1.56 5.04
N ASP A 55 7.07 -2.43 4.18
CA ASP A 55 8.44 -2.30 3.69
C ASP A 55 8.51 -1.89 2.21
N VAL A 56 7.45 -2.12 1.42
CA VAL A 56 7.42 -1.82 -0.03
C VAL A 56 6.66 -0.52 -0.34
N ILE A 57 5.55 -0.26 0.35
CA ILE A 57 4.77 0.96 0.14
C ILE A 57 5.46 2.17 0.79
N PRO A 58 5.74 3.26 0.05
CA PRO A 58 6.28 4.47 0.64
C PRO A 58 5.29 5.12 1.61
N LYS A 59 5.77 5.43 2.83
CA LYS A 59 4.97 6.06 3.89
C LYS A 59 5.22 7.55 4.06
N ARG A 60 6.29 8.09 3.45
CA ARG A 60 6.69 9.49 3.55
C ARG A 60 6.34 10.23 2.27
N ILE A 61 5.90 11.48 2.40
CA ILE A 61 5.49 12.32 1.27
C ILE A 61 6.59 12.50 0.21
N PRO A 62 7.87 12.72 0.55
CA PRO A 62 8.92 12.79 -0.46
C PRO A 62 9.06 11.50 -1.28
N ASP A 63 8.88 10.34 -0.64
CA ASP A 63 8.99 9.04 -1.31
C ASP A 63 7.78 8.76 -2.20
N ILE A 64 6.59 9.18 -1.76
CA ILE A 64 5.35 9.13 -2.56
C ILE A 64 5.46 10.04 -3.79
N ARG A 65 5.98 11.27 -3.64
CA ARG A 65 6.22 12.18 -4.76
C ARG A 65 7.25 11.61 -5.74
N ARG A 66 8.31 10.97 -5.24
CA ARG A 66 9.29 10.26 -6.10
C ARG A 66 8.63 9.12 -6.88
N LEU A 67 7.76 8.33 -6.23
CA LEU A 67 6.98 7.30 -6.92
C LEU A 67 6.10 7.93 -8.01
N SER A 68 5.34 8.98 -7.70
CA SER A 68 4.48 9.67 -8.68
C SER A 68 5.28 10.20 -9.87
N ALA A 69 6.39 10.91 -9.65
CA ALA A 69 7.26 11.38 -10.73
C ALA A 69 7.80 10.23 -11.59
N SER A 70 8.19 9.11 -10.98
CA SER A 70 8.65 7.94 -11.72
C SER A 70 7.55 7.34 -12.60
N LEU A 71 6.31 7.30 -12.11
CA LEU A 71 5.14 6.80 -12.84
C LEU A 71 4.80 7.70 -14.03
N SER A 72 4.84 9.03 -13.87
CA SER A 72 4.57 9.98 -14.95
C SER A 72 5.60 9.89 -16.09
N SER A 73 6.81 9.43 -15.79
CA SER A 73 7.87 9.18 -16.78
C SER A 73 7.90 7.74 -17.31
N HIS A 74 7.08 6.82 -16.78
CA HIS A 74 7.17 5.40 -17.08
C HIS A 74 6.60 5.09 -18.48
N PRO A 75 7.40 4.52 -19.39
CA PRO A 75 6.90 4.14 -20.71
C PRO A 75 6.12 2.81 -20.63
N GLY A 76 4.92 2.79 -21.21
CA GLY A 76 4.12 1.57 -21.36
C GLY A 76 3.31 1.19 -20.12
N VAL A 77 2.94 -0.09 -20.04
CA VAL A 77 2.09 -0.64 -18.96
C VAL A 77 2.97 -1.07 -17.78
N LEU A 78 2.50 -0.77 -16.56
CA LEU A 78 3.17 -1.21 -15.34
C LEU A 78 3.26 -2.73 -15.26
N LYS A 79 4.41 -3.22 -14.77
CA LYS A 79 4.54 -4.59 -14.30
C LYS A 79 3.61 -4.80 -13.12
N LYS A 80 3.26 -6.06 -12.88
CA LYS A 80 2.32 -6.47 -11.83
C LYS A 80 2.76 -5.94 -10.46
N GLU A 81 4.02 -6.11 -10.08
CA GLU A 81 4.53 -5.61 -8.80
C GLU A 81 4.45 -4.08 -8.66
N ASP A 82 4.71 -3.35 -9.75
CA ASP A 82 4.68 -1.89 -9.76
C ASP A 82 3.25 -1.37 -9.71
N PHE A 83 2.32 -2.07 -10.37
CA PHE A 83 0.90 -1.78 -10.30
C PHE A 83 0.37 -1.97 -8.88
N GLU A 84 0.65 -3.11 -8.24
CA GLU A 84 0.21 -3.39 -6.87
C GLU A 84 0.77 -2.38 -5.88
N ARG A 85 2.07 -2.11 -5.94
CA ARG A 85 2.71 -1.07 -5.11
C ARG A 85 2.05 0.30 -5.31
N THR A 86 1.74 0.67 -6.56
CA THR A 86 1.10 1.95 -6.87
C THR A 86 -0.33 2.02 -6.32
N ALA A 87 -1.13 0.97 -6.53
CA ALA A 87 -2.51 0.91 -6.05
C ALA A 87 -2.59 0.97 -4.52
N LEU A 88 -1.71 0.25 -3.82
CA LEU A 88 -1.68 0.28 -2.36
C LEU A 88 -1.13 1.62 -1.82
N THR A 89 -0.19 2.25 -2.53
CA THR A 89 0.26 3.62 -2.20
C THR A 89 -0.89 4.61 -2.34
N LEU A 90 -1.70 4.50 -3.41
CA LEU A 90 -2.88 5.33 -3.60
C LEU A 90 -3.88 5.15 -2.45
N ALA A 91 -4.23 3.91 -2.10
CA ALA A 91 -5.11 3.63 -0.97
C ALA A 91 -4.56 4.22 0.35
N TYR A 92 -3.26 4.06 0.60
CA TYR A 92 -2.60 4.63 1.77
C TYR A 92 -2.65 6.17 1.80
N THR A 93 -2.34 6.83 0.69
CA THR A 93 -2.41 8.30 0.61
C THR A 93 -3.82 8.83 0.79
N ALA A 94 -4.83 8.14 0.25
CA ALA A 94 -6.24 8.48 0.45
C ALA A 94 -6.63 8.36 1.93
N TYR A 95 -6.23 7.26 2.59
CA TYR A 95 -6.42 7.07 4.03
C TYR A 95 -5.79 8.19 4.86
N ARG A 96 -4.51 8.53 4.58
CA ARG A 96 -3.80 9.62 5.27
C ARG A 96 -4.44 10.98 5.03
N THR A 97 -4.93 11.23 3.82
CA THR A 97 -5.67 12.46 3.49
C THR A 97 -6.96 12.56 4.30
N ALA A 98 -7.72 11.48 4.40
CA ALA A 98 -8.98 11.44 5.13
C ALA A 98 -8.80 11.71 6.64
N LEU A 99 -7.69 11.25 7.23
CA LEU A 99 -7.37 11.48 8.64
C LEU A 99 -6.70 12.83 8.94
N SER A 100 -6.18 13.51 7.92
CA SER A 100 -5.46 14.77 8.10
C SER A 100 -6.40 15.97 8.17
N GLN A 101 -5.95 17.02 8.86
CA GLN A 101 -6.70 18.27 9.04
C GLN A 101 -5.87 19.49 8.62
N GLY A 102 -6.55 20.55 8.22
CA GLY A 102 -5.93 21.81 7.79
C GLY A 102 -4.86 21.60 6.71
N HIS A 103 -3.73 22.31 6.83
CA HIS A 103 -2.66 22.28 5.84
C HIS A 103 -2.08 20.87 5.59
N GLN A 104 -2.09 19.98 6.60
CA GLN A 104 -1.62 18.60 6.40
C GLN A 104 -2.50 17.84 5.40
N LYS A 105 -3.81 18.11 5.39
CA LYS A 105 -4.74 17.47 4.43
C LYS A 105 -4.38 17.84 3.00
N ASP A 106 -4.06 19.10 2.74
CA ASP A 106 -3.69 19.58 1.41
C ASP A 106 -2.37 18.94 0.94
N ILE A 107 -1.36 18.89 1.83
CA ILE A 107 -0.07 18.25 1.54
C ILE A 107 -0.26 16.76 1.17
N TRP A 108 -1.14 16.03 1.87
CA TRP A 108 -1.44 14.63 1.53
C TRP A 108 -2.25 14.50 0.23
N ALA A 109 -3.25 15.35 0.02
CA ALA A 109 -4.06 15.34 -1.21
C ALA A 109 -3.22 15.64 -2.47
N GLU A 110 -2.17 16.43 -2.33
CA GLU A 110 -1.24 16.79 -3.40
C GLU A 110 -0.06 15.83 -3.52
N SER A 111 0.09 14.86 -2.62
CA SER A 111 1.27 13.98 -2.57
C SER A 111 1.49 13.15 -3.84
N LEU A 112 0.40 12.83 -4.55
CA LEU A 112 0.45 12.10 -5.81
C LEU A 112 0.39 12.98 -7.07
N ARG A 113 0.26 14.31 -6.92
CA ARG A 113 0.34 15.21 -8.08
C ARG A 113 1.80 15.39 -8.49
N SER A 114 2.10 14.97 -9.72
CA SER A 114 3.39 15.22 -10.40
C SER A 114 3.30 16.46 -11.29
#